data_AF-A0A2J4RL12-F1
#
_entry.id   AF-A0A2J4RL12-F1
#
_cell.length_a   1.000
_cell.length_b   1.000
_cell.length_c   1.000
_cell.angle_alpha   90.00
_cell.angle_beta   90.00
_cell.angle_gamma   90.00
#
_symmetry.space_group_name_H-M   'P 1'
#
loop_
_entity.id
_entity.type
_entity.pdbx_description
1 polymer ?
#
loop_
_entity_poly.entity_id
_entity_poly.type
_entity_poly.pdbx_seq_one_letter_code
_entity_poly.pdbx_strand_id
1 'polypeptide(L)' 'RGVIMGNAMNQLKAELPHLPVIGDCRHQAVSHFLTHWLDNPDLPYSPE' A
#
# COMPACT_ATOMS: atom_id res chain seq x y z
N ARG A 1 -3.29 -11.21 -3.30
CA ARG A 1 -2.34 -10.07 -3.44
C ARG A 1 -2.39 -9.31 -2.12
N GLY A 2 -1.28 -9.16 -1.41
CA GLY A 2 -1.23 -8.46 -0.12
C GLY A 2 -0.52 -7.12 -0.24
N VAL A 3 -0.82 -6.18 0.67
CA VAL A 3 -0.16 -4.88 0.79
C VAL A 3 0.11 -4.58 2.27
N ILE A 4 1.10 -3.74 2.56
CA ILE A 4 1.44 -3.32 3.92
C ILE A 4 1.10 -1.84 4.11
N MET A 5 0.52 -1.48 5.24
CA MET A 5 0.24 -0.08 5.59
C MET A 5 1.52 0.74 5.83
N GLY A 6 1.53 2.01 5.47
CA GLY A 6 2.68 2.92 5.64
C GLY A 6 3.10 3.09 7.10
N ASN A 7 2.13 3.11 8.01
CA ASN A 7 2.36 3.20 9.46
C ASN A 7 2.47 1.83 10.15
N ALA A 8 2.62 0.73 9.41
CA ALA A 8 2.89 -0.57 10.01
C ALA A 8 4.27 -0.61 10.68
N MET A 9 4.42 -1.53 11.65
CA MET A 9 5.68 -1.75 12.36
C MET A 9 6.82 -2.07 11.38
N ASN A 10 8.01 -1.54 11.65
CA ASN A 10 9.18 -1.76 10.80
C ASN A 10 9.60 -3.24 10.72
N GLN A 11 9.38 -4.03 11.78
CA GLN A 11 9.60 -5.48 11.74
C GLN A 11 8.76 -6.16 10.66
N LEU A 12 7.47 -5.85 10.55
CA LEU A 12 6.60 -6.45 9.54
C LEU A 12 7.08 -6.12 8.11
N LYS A 13 7.52 -4.87 7.89
CA LYS A 13 8.08 -4.45 6.60
C LYS A 13 9.37 -5.20 6.27
N ALA A 14 10.21 -5.45 7.27
CA ALA A 14 11.46 -6.19 7.12
C ALA A 14 11.24 -7.70 6.92
N GLU A 15 10.21 -8.28 7.53
CA GLU A 15 9.84 -9.69 7.36
C GLU A 15 9.16 -9.97 6.01
N LEU A 16 8.48 -8.97 5.44
CA LEU A 16 7.72 -9.10 4.18
C LEU A 16 8.16 -8.06 3.13
N PRO A 17 9.45 -8.03 2.73
CA PRO A 17 9.98 -6.98 1.86
C PRO A 17 9.46 -7.05 0.41
N HIS A 18 8.82 -8.17 0.04
CA HIS A 18 8.22 -8.38 -1.28
C HIS A 18 6.82 -7.78 -1.40
N LEU A 19 6.18 -7.40 -0.29
CA LEU A 19 4.88 -6.77 -0.32
C LEU A 19 5.03 -5.25 -0.47
N PRO A 20 4.29 -4.61 -1.38
CA PRO A 20 4.34 -3.17 -1.52
C PRO A 20 3.77 -2.49 -0.27
N VAL A 21 4.41 -1.39 0.12
CA VAL A 21 3.95 -0.53 1.20
C VAL A 21 3.09 0.58 0.59
N ILE A 22 1.84 0.70 1.06
CA ILE A 22 0.93 1.79 0.71
C ILE A 22 1.02 2.92 1.77
N GLY A 23 0.16 3.93 1.67
CA GLY A 23 0.13 5.05 2.63
C GLY A 23 -0.39 4.67 4.02
N ASP A 24 -0.51 5.69 4.88
CA ASP A 24 -1.00 5.57 6.26
C ASP A 24 -2.52 5.40 6.35
N CYS A 25 -3.00 4.73 7.41
CA CYS A 25 -4.44 4.62 7.65
C CYS A 25 -5.12 5.98 7.87
N ARG A 26 -4.38 6.96 8.41
CA ARG A 26 -4.85 8.33 8.66
C ARG A 26 -5.18 9.11 7.39
N HIS A 27 -4.62 8.71 6.25
CA HIS A 27 -4.84 9.34 4.95
C HIS A 27 -5.76 8.49 4.04
N GLN A 28 -6.51 7.54 4.62
CA GLN A 28 -7.42 6.67 3.86
C GLN A 28 -6.70 5.89 2.72
N ALA A 29 -5.44 5.50 2.94
CA ALA A 29 -4.59 4.92 1.91
C ALA A 29 -5.14 3.62 1.29
N VAL A 30 -5.95 2.86 2.03
CA VAL A 30 -6.62 1.66 1.50
C VAL A 30 -7.61 2.05 0.41
N SER A 31 -8.43 3.07 0.65
CA SER A 31 -9.39 3.58 -0.35
C SER A 31 -8.65 4.12 -1.56
N HIS A 32 -7.58 4.92 -1.36
CA HIS A 32 -6.78 5.46 -2.45
C HIS A 32 -6.13 4.35 -3.31
N PHE A 33 -5.56 3.33 -2.65
CA PHE A 33 -5.01 2.15 -3.32
C PHE A 33 -6.07 1.39 -4.13
N LEU A 34 -7.25 1.18 -3.56
CA LEU A 34 -8.34 0.47 -4.25
C LEU A 34 -8.85 1.26 -5.45
N THR A 35 -9.05 2.57 -5.33
CA THR A 35 -9.45 3.44 -6.45
C THR A 35 -8.43 3.37 -7.59
N HIS A 36 -7.14 3.57 -7.29
CA HIS A 36 -6.07 3.45 -8.29
C HIS A 36 -6.06 2.07 -8.96
N TRP A 37 -6.20 0.99 -8.17
CA TRP A 37 -6.19 -0.36 -8.71
C TRP A 37 -7.40 -0.66 -9.60
N LEU A 38 -8.57 -0.10 -9.28
CA LEU A 38 -9.78 -0.25 -10.08
C LEU A 38 -9.70 0.54 -11.40
N ASP A 39 -9.15 1.76 -11.36
CA ASP A 39 -9.04 2.62 -12.54
C ASP A 39 -7.84 2.23 -13.43
N ASN A 40 -6.73 1.79 -12.83
CA ASN A 40 -5.45 1.55 -13.49
C ASN A 40 -4.77 0.25 -12.97
N PRO A 41 -5.34 -0.94 -13.26
CA PRO A 41 -4.88 -2.20 -12.66
C PRO A 41 -3.45 -2.60 -13.03
N ASP A 42 -2.95 -2.11 -14.18
CA ASP A 42 -1.62 -2.40 -14.71
C ASP A 42 -0.55 -1.38 -14.29
N LEU A 43 -0.96 -0.24 -13.71
CA LEU A 43 -0.02 0.79 -13.26
C LEU A 43 0.43 0.55 -11.83
N PRO A 44 1.74 0.64 -11.54
CA PRO A 44 2.24 0.56 -10.17
C PRO A 44 1.67 1.71 -9.34
N TYR A 45 1.17 1.38 -8.15
CA TYR A 45 0.64 2.36 -7.20
C TYR A 45 1.79 3.20 -6.60
N SER A 46 1.66 4.53 -6.64
CA SER A 46 2.57 5.47 -5.98
C SER A 46 1.82 6.17 -4.84
N PRO A 47 2.25 6.03 -3.58
CA PRO A 47 1.73 6.81 -2.47
C PRO A 47 2.38 8.19 -2.49
N GLU A 48 1.87 9.09 -3.33
CA GLU A 48 2.13 10.53 -3.22
C GLU A 48 1.53 11.13 -1.94
#